data_AF-A0A318J870-F1
#
_entry.id   AF-A0A318J870-F1
#
_cell.length_a   1.000
_cell.length_b   1.000
_cell.length_c   1.000
_cell.angle_alpha   90.00
_cell.angle_beta   90.00
_cell.angle_gamma   90.00
#
_symmetry.space_group_name_H-M   'P 1'
#
loop_
_entity.id
_entity.type
_entity.pdbx_description
1 polymer ?
#
loop_
_entity_poly.entity_id
_entity_poly.type
_entity_poly.pdbx_seq_one_letter_code
_entity_poly.pdbx_strand_id
1 'polypeptide(L)'
;MKKPTISLKARALRYLSMREHSRMELERKLARYAEEGDDVAAVLDFLEAAKYLSGERFSESLVNRRQARFGNNRILAELQSHGLDAQDIENVKEELKESEVERAVQVLHRKFRHAPQDHQEKMKQAAFLQQRGFSSRATQAAMRVSRDEDVE
;
A
#
# COMPACT_ATOMS: atom_id res chain seq x y z
N MET A 1 -30.19 -31.62 7.80
CA MET A 1 -29.42 -30.78 8.74
C MET A 1 -28.88 -29.57 7.97
N LYS A 2 -29.16 -28.32 8.39
CA LYS A 2 -28.50 -27.13 7.81
C LYS A 2 -27.01 -27.23 8.09
N LYS A 3 -26.15 -27.08 7.08
CA LYS A 3 -24.69 -27.00 7.28
C LYS A 3 -24.39 -25.87 8.27
N PRO A 4 -23.44 -26.04 9.21
CA PRO A 4 -23.09 -24.97 10.13
C PRO A 4 -22.60 -23.76 9.31
N THR A 5 -23.31 -22.65 9.45
CA THR A 5 -22.91 -21.38 8.86
C THR A 5 -21.68 -20.88 9.61
N ILE A 6 -20.61 -20.55 8.89
CA ILE A 6 -19.37 -20.06 9.50
C ILE A 6 -19.69 -18.72 10.16
N SER A 7 -19.40 -18.59 11.46
CA SER A 7 -19.60 -17.36 12.23
C SER A 7 -18.75 -16.20 11.70
N LEU A 8 -19.16 -14.96 11.94
CA LEU A 8 -18.39 -13.77 11.56
C LEU A 8 -16.96 -13.82 12.13
N LYS A 9 -16.79 -14.25 13.37
CA LYS A 9 -15.47 -14.44 14.00
C LYS A 9 -14.62 -15.47 13.26
N ALA A 10 -15.17 -16.64 12.92
CA ALA A 10 -14.43 -17.66 12.18
C ALA A 10 -14.07 -17.19 10.76
N ARG A 11 -14.94 -16.42 10.09
CA ARG A 11 -14.63 -15.78 8.81
C ARG A 11 -13.50 -14.76 8.94
N ALA A 12 -13.55 -13.92 9.97
CA ALA A 12 -12.53 -12.92 10.23
C ALA A 12 -11.15 -13.55 10.45
N LEU A 13 -11.08 -14.59 11.29
CA LEU A 13 -9.84 -15.32 11.54
C LEU A 13 -9.28 -15.97 10.27
N ARG A 14 -10.15 -16.49 9.38
CA ARG A 14 -9.72 -17.00 8.08
C ARG A 14 -9.16 -15.90 7.17
N TYR A 15 -9.70 -14.68 7.20
CA TYR A 15 -9.11 -13.57 6.46
C TYR A 15 -7.74 -13.20 7.02
N LEU A 16 -7.65 -13.04 8.34
CA LEU A 16 -6.42 -12.65 9.04
C LEU A 16 -5.31 -13.72 8.94
N SER A 17 -5.66 -15.00 8.83
CA SER A 17 -4.67 -16.06 8.62
C SER A 17 -3.98 -16.02 7.25
N MET A 18 -4.59 -15.36 6.25
CA MET A 18 -4.01 -15.25 4.92
C MET A 18 -3.11 -14.02 4.76
N ARG A 19 -3.46 -12.92 5.43
CA ARG A 19 -2.67 -11.67 5.48
C ARG A 19 -3.26 -10.69 6.48
N GLU A 20 -2.48 -9.66 6.80
CA GLU A 20 -2.97 -8.47 7.49
C GLU A 20 -4.07 -7.74 6.69
N HIS A 21 -5.05 -7.21 7.42
CA HIS A 21 -6.20 -6.47 6.92
C HIS A 21 -6.38 -5.21 7.77
N SER A 22 -6.84 -4.11 7.15
CA SER A 22 -7.29 -2.96 7.95
C SER A 22 -8.66 -3.27 8.58
N ARG A 23 -8.97 -2.59 9.69
CA ARG A 23 -10.30 -2.69 10.32
C ARG A 23 -11.42 -2.46 9.31
N MET A 24 -11.34 -1.37 8.55
CA MET A 24 -12.34 -1.01 7.54
C MET A 24 -12.39 -1.99 6.35
N GLU A 25 -11.27 -2.64 5.99
CA GLU A 25 -11.30 -3.70 4.99
C GLU A 25 -12.06 -4.93 5.50
N LEU A 26 -11.76 -5.33 6.74
CA LEU A 26 -12.36 -6.50 7.37
C LEU A 26 -13.85 -6.28 7.65
N GLU A 27 -14.22 -5.10 8.11
CA GLU A 27 -15.61 -4.67 8.29
C GLU A 27 -16.42 -4.81 7.00
N ARG A 28 -15.94 -4.22 5.89
CA ARG A 28 -16.59 -4.33 4.57
C ARG A 28 -16.72 -5.77 4.06
N LYS A 29 -15.81 -6.66 4.47
CA LYS A 29 -15.87 -8.10 4.13
C LYS A 29 -16.89 -8.83 4.99
N LEU A 30 -16.93 -8.55 6.29
CA LEU A 30 -17.83 -9.20 7.24
C LEU A 30 -19.28 -8.74 7.07
N ALA A 31 -19.50 -7.45 6.76
CA ALA A 31 -20.84 -6.88 6.55
C ALA A 31 -21.67 -7.62 5.48
N ARG A 32 -21.01 -8.26 4.50
CA ARG A 32 -21.67 -9.07 3.46
C ARG A 32 -22.27 -10.38 3.98
N TYR A 33 -21.93 -10.76 5.20
CA TYR A 33 -22.35 -12.00 5.83
C TYR A 33 -23.05 -11.77 7.17
N ALA A 34 -23.20 -10.51 7.59
CA ALA A 34 -23.89 -10.16 8.83
C ALA A 34 -25.41 -10.29 8.62
N GLU A 35 -26.07 -10.95 9.57
CA GLU A 35 -27.52 -11.09 9.63
C GLU A 35 -28.10 -10.12 10.68
N GLU A 36 -29.43 -10.02 10.75
CA GLU A 36 -30.10 -9.18 11.74
C GLU A 36 -29.74 -9.63 13.16
N GLY A 37 -29.23 -8.69 13.97
CA GLY A 37 -28.73 -8.97 15.32
C GLY A 37 -27.23 -9.25 15.42
N ASP A 38 -26.52 -9.41 14.29
CA ASP A 38 -25.06 -9.48 14.32
C ASP A 38 -24.43 -8.11 14.59
N ASP A 39 -23.40 -8.09 15.43
CA ASP A 39 -22.58 -6.91 15.71
C ASP A 39 -21.17 -7.08 15.14
N VAL A 40 -20.97 -6.54 13.93
CA VAL A 40 -19.66 -6.56 13.26
C VAL A 40 -18.63 -5.76 14.04
N ALA A 41 -19.03 -4.62 14.64
CA ALA A 41 -18.12 -3.76 15.38
C ALA A 41 -17.56 -4.48 16.62
N ALA A 42 -18.43 -5.14 17.39
CA ALA A 42 -18.01 -5.93 18.55
C ALA A 42 -17.05 -7.08 18.17
N VAL A 43 -17.25 -7.72 17.01
CA VAL A 43 -16.30 -8.74 16.51
C VAL A 43 -14.94 -8.12 16.19
N LEU A 44 -14.91 -6.95 15.55
CA LEU A 44 -13.65 -6.25 15.23
C LEU A 44 -12.93 -5.78 16.51
N ASP A 45 -13.66 -5.24 17.47
CA ASP A 45 -13.11 -4.82 18.77
C ASP A 45 -12.49 -5.98 19.53
N PHE A 46 -13.18 -7.14 19.53
CA PHE A 46 -12.62 -8.37 20.09
C PHE A 46 -11.29 -8.75 19.41
N LEU A 47 -11.22 -8.65 18.08
CA LEU A 47 -10.02 -9.04 17.33
C LEU A 47 -8.85 -8.07 17.57
N GLU A 48 -9.11 -6.78 17.75
CA GLU A 48 -8.10 -5.78 18.12
C GLU A 48 -7.61 -5.98 19.55
N ALA A 49 -8.53 -6.19 20.50
CA ALA A 49 -8.20 -6.46 21.90
C ALA A 49 -7.35 -7.73 22.03
N ALA A 50 -7.69 -8.77 21.26
CA ALA A 50 -6.93 -10.02 21.18
C ALA A 50 -5.70 -9.95 20.25
N LYS A 51 -5.36 -8.75 19.72
CA LYS A 51 -4.20 -8.49 18.86
C LYS A 51 -4.16 -9.27 17.53
N TYR A 52 -5.26 -9.88 17.12
CA TYR A 52 -5.39 -10.51 15.80
C TYR A 52 -5.51 -9.47 14.67
N LEU A 53 -6.13 -8.32 14.95
CA LEU A 53 -6.24 -7.19 14.04
C LEU A 53 -5.32 -6.04 14.54
N SER A 54 -4.52 -5.47 13.65
CA SER A 54 -3.59 -4.38 13.97
C SER A 54 -3.41 -3.45 12.77
N GLY A 55 -3.64 -2.14 12.99
CA GLY A 55 -3.40 -1.11 11.98
C GLY A 55 -1.94 -0.98 11.58
N GLU A 56 -1.04 -1.02 12.57
CA GLU A 56 0.42 -1.00 12.41
C GLU A 56 0.93 -2.16 11.56
N ARG A 57 0.58 -3.42 11.91
CA ARG A 57 1.01 -4.57 11.07
C ARG A 57 0.41 -4.50 9.67
N PHE A 58 -0.80 -3.98 9.54
CA PHE A 58 -1.41 -3.75 8.24
C PHE A 58 -0.64 -2.72 7.40
N SER A 59 -0.23 -1.58 8.00
CA SER A 59 0.50 -0.53 7.30
C SER A 59 1.86 -1.04 6.81
N GLU A 60 2.64 -1.68 7.68
CA GLU A 60 3.92 -2.33 7.33
C GLU A 60 3.75 -3.35 6.21
N SER A 61 2.76 -4.24 6.33
CA SER A 61 2.48 -5.28 5.33
C SER A 61 2.05 -4.68 3.99
N LEU A 62 1.30 -3.58 4.00
CA LEU A 62 0.93 -2.88 2.77
C LEU A 62 2.14 -2.23 2.11
N VAL A 63 2.93 -1.48 2.90
CA VAL A 63 4.16 -0.82 2.44
C VAL A 63 5.09 -1.83 1.79
N ASN A 64 5.40 -2.93 2.48
CA ASN A 64 6.27 -3.98 1.98
C ASN A 64 5.83 -4.57 0.63
N ARG A 65 4.52 -4.76 0.43
CA ARG A 65 3.97 -5.28 -0.84
C ARG A 65 3.94 -4.25 -1.96
N ARG A 66 3.96 -2.95 -1.66
CA ARG A 66 3.75 -1.86 -2.63
C ARG A 66 5.02 -1.11 -3.01
N GLN A 67 5.95 -0.93 -2.07
CA GLN A 67 7.11 -0.05 -2.22
C GLN A 67 7.99 -0.39 -3.43
N ALA A 68 8.12 -1.67 -3.77
CA ALA A 68 8.92 -2.09 -4.93
C ALA A 68 8.36 -1.66 -6.31
N ARG A 69 7.14 -1.11 -6.36
CA ARG A 69 6.42 -0.80 -7.62
C ARG A 69 5.78 0.59 -7.66
N PHE A 70 5.55 1.19 -6.51
CA PHE A 70 4.78 2.42 -6.34
C PHE A 70 5.52 3.39 -5.43
N GLY A 71 5.34 4.68 -5.71
CA GLY A 71 5.89 5.75 -4.89
C GLY A 71 5.01 6.11 -3.70
N ASN A 72 5.52 7.00 -2.85
CA ASN A 72 4.97 7.25 -1.52
C ASN A 72 3.54 7.81 -1.60
N ASN A 73 3.24 8.70 -2.57
CA ASN A 73 1.92 9.30 -2.69
C ASN A 73 0.82 8.24 -2.87
N ARG A 74 1.11 7.19 -3.65
CA ARG A 74 0.13 6.11 -3.89
C ARG A 74 -0.02 5.19 -2.70
N ILE A 75 1.08 4.89 -2.01
CA ILE A 75 1.06 4.06 -0.80
C ILE A 75 0.29 4.77 0.31
N LEU A 76 0.60 6.04 0.56
CA LEU A 76 -0.07 6.85 1.58
C LEU A 76 -1.55 7.06 1.26
N ALA A 77 -1.92 7.27 -0.01
CA ALA A 77 -3.33 7.33 -0.41
C ALA A 77 -4.05 6.00 -0.18
N GLU A 78 -3.39 4.85 -0.43
CA GLU A 78 -3.96 3.53 -0.14
C GLU A 78 -4.15 3.36 1.39
N LEU A 79 -3.16 3.70 2.21
CA LEU A 79 -3.27 3.68 3.68
C LEU A 79 -4.42 4.55 4.20
N GLN A 80 -4.53 5.79 3.69
CA GLN A 80 -5.62 6.70 4.05
C GLN A 80 -6.99 6.14 3.64
N SER A 81 -7.07 5.52 2.45
CA SER A 81 -8.30 4.86 1.98
C SER A 81 -8.68 3.62 2.80
N HIS A 82 -7.83 3.21 3.74
CA HIS A 82 -8.05 2.12 4.68
C HIS A 82 -8.40 2.58 6.10
N GLY A 83 -8.48 3.89 6.34
CA GLY A 83 -8.91 4.48 7.62
C GLY A 83 -7.85 4.45 8.72
N LEU A 84 -6.57 4.41 8.36
CA LEU A 84 -5.48 4.52 9.33
C LEU A 84 -5.41 5.92 9.94
N ASP A 85 -4.93 5.99 11.19
CA ASP A 85 -4.77 7.25 11.91
C ASP A 85 -3.74 8.16 11.20
N ALA A 86 -3.93 9.48 11.34
CA ALA A 86 -3.04 10.46 10.72
C ALA A 86 -1.60 10.34 11.23
N GLN A 87 -1.40 10.00 12.50
CA GLN A 87 -0.08 9.81 13.09
C GLN A 87 0.62 8.58 12.50
N ASP A 88 -0.09 7.46 12.34
CA ASP A 88 0.46 6.24 11.74
C ASP A 88 0.89 6.49 10.29
N ILE A 89 0.08 7.25 9.53
CA ILE A 89 0.39 7.63 8.15
C ILE A 89 1.63 8.52 8.09
N GLU A 90 1.78 9.47 9.01
CA GLU A 90 2.94 10.36 9.04
C GLU A 90 4.23 9.59 9.40
N ASN A 91 4.16 8.64 10.32
CA ASN A 91 5.30 7.77 10.66
C ASN A 91 5.78 7.00 9.42
N VAL A 92 4.86 6.32 8.72
CA VAL A 92 5.16 5.59 7.47
C VAL A 92 5.74 6.52 6.39
N LYS A 93 5.23 7.75 6.30
CA LYS A 93 5.72 8.73 5.33
C LYS A 93 7.18 9.11 5.60
N GLU A 94 7.57 9.32 6.86
CA GLU A 94 8.96 9.63 7.20
C GLU A 94 9.88 8.43 6.96
N GLU A 95 9.47 7.20 7.30
CA GLU A 95 10.23 5.98 7.00
C GLU A 95 10.50 5.78 5.50
N LEU A 96 9.53 6.11 4.65
CA LEU A 96 9.64 5.91 3.20
C LEU A 96 10.37 7.03 2.46
N LYS A 97 10.66 8.14 3.12
CA LYS A 97 11.13 9.39 2.50
C LYS A 97 12.53 9.28 1.92
N GLU A 98 13.44 8.62 2.63
CA GLU A 98 14.85 8.53 2.26
C GLU A 98 15.06 7.62 1.05
N SER A 99 14.38 6.47 1.04
CA SER A 99 14.54 5.43 0.02
C SER A 99 13.66 5.64 -1.24
N GLU A 100 12.81 6.67 -1.28
CA GLU A 100 11.89 6.88 -2.43
C GLU A 100 12.63 7.11 -3.75
N VAL A 101 13.74 7.85 -3.74
CA VAL A 101 14.54 8.14 -4.94
C VAL A 101 15.12 6.86 -5.54
N GLU A 102 15.76 6.03 -4.70
CA GLU A 102 16.35 4.77 -5.12
C GLU A 102 15.31 3.81 -5.69
N ARG A 103 14.14 3.71 -5.04
CA ARG A 103 13.02 2.91 -5.56
C ARG A 103 12.51 3.44 -6.90
N ALA A 104 12.45 4.76 -7.09
CA ALA A 104 12.03 5.37 -8.36
C ALA A 104 12.99 5.00 -9.49
N VAL A 105 14.30 5.09 -9.25
CA VAL A 105 15.37 4.67 -10.19
C VAL A 105 15.18 3.20 -10.57
N GLN A 106 15.09 2.30 -9.58
CA GLN A 106 14.90 0.86 -9.85
C GLN A 106 13.63 0.57 -10.66
N VAL A 107 12.52 1.23 -10.36
CA VAL A 107 11.26 1.07 -11.10
C VAL A 107 11.38 1.59 -12.52
N LEU A 108 12.11 2.69 -12.72
CA LEU A 108 12.39 3.26 -14.04
C LEU A 108 13.22 2.29 -14.89
N HIS A 109 14.38 1.83 -14.42
CA HIS A 109 15.27 0.91 -15.18
C HIS A 109 14.63 -0.45 -15.49
N ARG A 110 13.75 -0.94 -14.59
CA ARG A 110 12.97 -2.15 -14.88
C ARG A 110 12.07 -1.98 -16.10
N LYS A 111 11.53 -0.78 -16.31
CA LYS A 111 10.58 -0.48 -17.39
C LYS A 111 11.25 0.04 -18.66
N PHE A 112 12.26 0.89 -18.52
CA PHE A 112 13.00 1.53 -19.61
C PHE A 112 14.46 1.10 -19.51
N ARG A 113 14.96 0.42 -20.56
CA ARG A 113 16.30 -0.17 -20.60
C ARG A 113 17.41 0.85 -20.91
N HIS A 114 17.04 2.05 -21.37
CA HIS A 114 17.95 3.09 -21.83
C HIS A 114 17.45 4.45 -21.33
N ALA A 115 18.34 5.43 -21.26
CA ALA A 115 17.95 6.80 -20.96
C ALA A 115 17.06 7.37 -22.08
N PRO A 116 16.29 8.45 -21.79
CA PRO A 116 15.47 9.08 -22.81
C PRO A 116 16.34 9.75 -23.89
N GLN A 117 16.12 9.39 -25.14
CA GLN A 117 16.89 9.93 -26.28
C GLN A 117 16.39 11.30 -26.74
N ASP A 118 15.13 11.64 -26.46
CA ASP A 118 14.52 12.92 -26.81
C ASP A 118 13.62 13.48 -25.71
N HIS A 119 13.07 14.68 -25.96
CA HIS A 119 12.16 15.34 -25.02
C HIS A 119 10.85 14.55 -24.81
N GLN A 120 10.34 13.87 -25.83
CA GLN A 120 9.10 13.10 -25.74
C GLN A 120 9.28 11.87 -24.83
N GLU A 121 10.39 11.16 -24.99
CA GLU A 121 10.77 10.04 -24.13
C GLU A 121 10.99 10.49 -22.69
N LYS A 122 11.65 11.63 -22.48
CA LYS A 122 11.82 12.19 -21.13
C LYS A 122 10.48 12.44 -20.45
N MET A 123 9.52 13.05 -21.16
CA MET A 123 8.18 13.29 -20.63
C MET A 123 7.44 11.99 -20.34
N LYS A 124 7.57 10.98 -21.22
CA LYS A 124 6.98 9.65 -21.04
C LYS A 124 7.52 8.93 -19.81
N GLN A 125 8.83 8.95 -19.60
CA GLN A 125 9.49 8.34 -18.45
C GLN A 125 9.09 9.03 -17.14
N ALA A 126 9.08 10.37 -17.12
CA ALA A 126 8.63 11.13 -15.94
C ALA A 126 7.15 10.88 -15.63
N ALA A 127 6.28 10.89 -16.65
CA ALA A 127 4.85 10.60 -16.49
C ALA A 127 4.61 9.18 -15.94
N PHE A 128 5.42 8.20 -16.36
CA PHE A 128 5.35 6.84 -15.83
C PHE A 128 5.59 6.79 -14.31
N LEU A 129 6.61 7.49 -13.80
CA LEU A 129 6.88 7.56 -12.36
C LEU A 129 5.77 8.30 -11.60
N GLN A 130 5.28 9.42 -12.15
CA GLN A 130 4.17 10.17 -11.56
C GLN A 130 2.89 9.34 -11.47
N GLN A 131 2.53 8.59 -12.51
CA GLN A 131 1.37 7.68 -12.50
C GLN A 131 1.51 6.54 -11.49
N ARG A 132 2.76 6.18 -11.12
CA ARG A 132 3.05 5.23 -10.04
C ARG A 132 3.08 5.87 -8.67
N GLY A 133 2.86 7.18 -8.57
CA GLY A 133 2.75 7.92 -7.32
C GLY A 133 4.08 8.29 -6.70
N PHE A 134 5.17 8.31 -7.46
CA PHE A 134 6.44 8.88 -6.99
C PHE A 134 6.31 10.41 -6.87
N SER A 135 6.93 10.97 -5.83
CA SER A 135 6.97 12.42 -5.65
C SER A 135 7.67 13.14 -6.81
N SER A 136 7.38 14.42 -7.00
CA SER A 136 8.07 15.24 -8.00
C SER A 136 9.58 15.28 -7.76
N ARG A 137 10.00 15.32 -6.48
CA ARG A 137 11.42 15.25 -6.08
C ARG A 137 12.06 13.94 -6.53
N ALA A 138 11.46 12.80 -6.18
CA ALA A 138 11.98 11.49 -6.55
C ALA A 138 12.00 11.29 -8.07
N THR A 139 10.95 11.74 -8.78
CA THR A 139 10.88 11.69 -10.23
C THR A 139 12.01 12.50 -10.87
N GLN A 140 12.22 13.75 -10.44
CA GLN A 140 13.29 14.58 -11.00
C GLN A 140 14.68 14.02 -10.71
N ALA A 141 14.90 13.48 -9.50
CA ALA A 141 16.16 12.85 -9.12
C ALA A 141 16.44 11.59 -9.97
N ALA A 142 15.46 10.70 -10.11
CA ALA A 142 15.60 9.49 -10.92
C ALA A 142 15.89 9.79 -12.40
N MET A 143 15.26 10.82 -12.96
CA MET A 143 15.49 11.28 -14.33
C MET A 143 16.86 11.96 -14.53
N ARG A 144 17.58 12.32 -13.46
CA ARG A 144 18.97 12.81 -13.54
C ARG A 144 19.94 11.63 -13.56
N VAL A 145 19.76 10.66 -12.66
CA VAL A 145 20.58 9.44 -12.59
C VAL A 145 20.59 8.70 -13.93
N SER A 146 19.43 8.55 -14.56
CA SER A 146 19.36 7.86 -15.85
C SER A 146 20.10 8.57 -16.98
N ARG A 147 20.41 9.87 -16.87
CA ARG A 147 21.19 10.60 -17.87
C ARG A 147 22.68 10.40 -17.70
N ASP A 148 23.14 10.24 -16.46
CA ASP A 148 24.55 10.18 -16.14
C ASP A 148 25.13 8.78 -16.47
N GLU A 149 24.32 7.72 -16.41
CA GLU A 149 24.71 6.34 -16.79
C GLU A 149 24.96 6.15 -18.30
N ASP A 150 24.51 7.06 -19.17
CA ASP A 150 24.77 7.02 -20.61
C ASP A 150 26.06 7.77 -21.01
N VAL A 151 26.71 8.46 -20.05
CA VAL A 151 27.93 9.28 -20.28
C VAL A 151 29.22 8.50 -19.94
N GLU A 152 29.10 7.29 -19.39
CA GLU A 152 30.21 6.36 -19.09
C GLU A 152 30.28 5.21 -20.11
#